data_AF-A0A7C7HFX7-F1
#
_entry.id   AF-A0A7C7HFX7-F1
#
_cell.length_a   1.000
_cell.length_b   1.000
_cell.length_c   1.000
_cell.angle_alpha   90.00
_cell.angle_beta   90.00
_cell.angle_gamma   90.00
#
_symmetry.space_group_name_H-M   'P 1'
#
loop_
_entity.id
_entity.type
_entity.pdbx_description
1 polymer ?
#
loop_
_entity_poly.entity_id
_entity_poly.type
_entity_poly.pdbx_seq_one_letter_code
_entity_poly.pdbx_strand_id
1 'polypeptide(L)'
;MENKETASIKVDIFNSQYTVRVPENLTEADIREVASQVDQMMQQVSGKGYDQASTAILVALRLAQQTREDRLHLDSQIGRLVERIDQNLELLSDQDAASVVSDQESETTPDTDSNPSAPQIPF
;
A
#
# COMPACT_ATOMS: atom_id res chain seq x y z
N MET A 1 19.49 32.10 0.47
CA MET A 1 19.44 30.63 0.64
C MET A 1 19.76 30.38 2.10
N GLU A 2 18.74 30.10 2.92
CA GLU A 2 18.95 29.75 4.33
C GLU A 2 19.64 28.39 4.40
N ASN A 3 20.83 28.36 5.00
CA ASN A 3 21.41 27.12 5.51
C ASN A 3 20.53 26.66 6.66
N LYS A 4 19.53 25.81 6.38
CA LYS A 4 18.97 24.95 7.43
C LYS A 4 20.09 24.03 7.87
N GLU A 5 20.84 24.46 8.89
CA GLU A 5 21.74 23.58 9.61
C GLU A 5 20.90 22.42 10.14
N THR A 6 20.99 21.28 9.47
CA THR A 6 20.44 20.02 9.96
C THR A 6 21.02 19.77 11.34
N ALA A 7 20.15 19.73 12.34
CA ALA A 7 20.55 19.48 13.72
C ALA A 7 21.37 18.18 13.80
N SER A 8 22.47 18.22 14.55
CA SER A 8 23.26 17.02 14.87
C SER A 8 23.03 16.66 16.32
N ILE A 9 22.88 15.37 16.60
CA ILE A 9 22.61 14.86 17.94
C ILE A 9 23.70 13.87 18.34
N LYS A 10 23.89 13.69 19.65
CA LYS A 10 24.76 12.65 20.20
C LYS A 10 23.94 11.42 20.54
N VAL A 11 24.44 10.26 20.16
CA VAL A 11 23.84 8.95 20.47
C VAL A 11 24.91 8.01 20.99
N ASP A 12 24.56 7.16 21.94
CA ASP A 12 25.44 6.14 22.48
C ASP A 12 25.04 4.79 21.89
N ILE A 13 25.98 4.11 21.23
CA ILE A 13 25.79 2.81 20.61
C ILE A 13 26.99 1.94 20.97
N PHE A 14 26.72 0.79 21.59
CA PHE A 14 27.69 -0.25 21.90
C PHE A 14 28.93 0.30 22.64
N ASN A 15 28.68 0.97 23.78
CA ASN A 15 29.67 1.62 24.64
C ASN A 15 30.49 2.74 23.96
N SER A 16 30.05 3.25 22.82
CA SER A 16 30.71 4.33 22.07
C SER A 16 29.73 5.46 21.76
N GLN A 17 30.17 6.71 21.91
CA GLN A 17 29.36 7.88 21.59
C GLN A 17 29.63 8.36 20.16
N TYR A 18 28.57 8.61 19.40
CA TYR A 18 28.61 9.10 18.03
C TYR A 18 27.84 10.40 17.89
N THR A 19 28.27 11.25 16.95
CA THR A 19 27.51 12.44 16.53
C THR A 19 26.88 12.15 15.18
N VAL A 20 25.55 12.26 15.09
CA VAL A 20 24.77 11.91 13.91
C VAL A 20 23.96 13.11 13.46
N ARG A 21 23.99 13.39 12.16
CA ARG A 21 23.17 14.43 11.52
C ARG A 21 21.74 13.91 11.36
N VAL A 22 20.75 14.68 11.81
CA VAL A 22 19.34 14.34 11.62
C VAL A 22 18.92 14.71 10.18
N PRO A 23 18.45 13.75 9.37
CA PRO A 23 17.91 13.99 8.04
C PRO A 23 16.65 14.86 8.08
N GLU A 24 16.36 15.60 7.00
CA GLU A 24 15.22 16.53 6.96
C GLU A 24 13.85 15.86 7.17
N ASN A 25 13.73 14.59 6.80
CA ASN A 25 12.51 13.80 6.86
C ASN A 25 12.39 12.94 8.13
N LEU A 26 13.31 13.09 9.09
CA LEU A 26 13.30 12.35 10.35
C LEU A 26 13.42 13.31 11.53
N THR A 27 12.91 12.89 12.67
CA THR A 27 13.02 13.61 13.94
C THR A 27 14.23 13.11 14.73
N GLU A 28 14.66 13.89 15.73
CA GLU A 28 15.64 13.41 16.70
C GLU A 28 15.19 12.11 17.40
N ALA A 29 13.89 11.99 17.69
CA ALA A 29 13.33 10.79 18.33
C ALA A 29 13.52 9.56 17.44
N ASP A 30 13.28 9.67 16.12
CA ASP A 30 13.48 8.58 15.17
C ASP A 30 14.96 8.13 15.15
N ILE A 31 15.91 9.08 15.16
CA ILE A 31 17.34 8.75 15.17
C ILE A 31 17.75 8.08 16.49
N ARG A 32 17.21 8.52 17.63
CA ARG A 32 17.45 7.88 18.93
C ARG A 32 16.88 6.47 18.98
N GLU A 33 15.70 6.26 18.40
CA GLU A 33 15.09 4.94 18.31
C GLU A 33 15.94 4.00 17.46
N VAL A 34 16.37 4.45 16.27
CA VAL A 34 17.28 3.67 15.41
C VAL A 34 18.59 3.34 16.13
N ALA A 35 19.19 4.30 16.84
CA ALA A 35 20.41 4.06 17.62
C ALA A 35 20.21 2.99 18.71
N SER A 36 19.08 3.04 19.42
CA SER A 36 18.69 2.04 20.44
C SER A 36 18.51 0.65 19.82
N GLN A 37 17.85 0.56 18.66
CA GLN A 37 17.69 -0.70 17.93
C GLN A 37 19.05 -1.28 17.51
N VAL A 38 19.94 -0.46 16.95
CA VAL A 38 21.30 -0.88 16.58
C VAL A 38 22.08 -1.36 17.80
N ASP A 39 22.00 -0.63 18.92
CA ASP A 39 22.66 -1.02 20.18
C ASP A 39 22.20 -2.40 20.67
N GLN A 40 20.89 -2.63 20.71
CA GLN A 40 20.31 -3.93 21.07
C GLN A 40 20.78 -5.05 20.13
N MET A 41 20.81 -4.80 18.81
CA MET A 41 21.28 -5.79 17.84
C MET A 41 22.78 -6.10 18.02
N MET A 42 23.59 -5.07 18.28
CA MET A 42 25.02 -5.26 18.54
C MET A 42 25.24 -6.05 19.83
N GLN A 43 24.49 -5.79 20.90
CA GLN A 43 24.53 -6.58 22.12
C GLN A 43 24.20 -8.06 21.85
N GLN A 44 23.13 -8.34 21.10
CA GLN A 44 22.74 -9.72 20.73
C GLN A 44 23.80 -10.45 19.90
N VAL A 45 24.47 -9.74 18.97
CA VAL A 45 25.50 -10.33 18.11
C VAL A 45 26.81 -10.51 18.89
N SER A 46 27.17 -9.56 19.76
CA SER A 46 28.41 -9.58 20.54
C SER A 46 28.52 -10.75 21.52
N GLY A 47 27.38 -11.28 22.01
CA GLY A 47 27.34 -12.47 22.87
C GLY A 47 27.95 -13.73 22.23
N LYS A 48 28.31 -13.68 20.94
CA LYS A 48 28.98 -14.73 20.18
C LYS A 48 30.51 -14.59 20.12
N GLY A 49 31.09 -13.58 20.78
CA GLY A 49 32.54 -13.40 20.91
C GLY A 49 33.21 -12.64 19.75
N TYR A 50 32.45 -11.91 18.93
CA TYR A 50 32.99 -11.05 17.88
C TYR A 50 33.52 -9.74 18.46
N ASP A 51 34.54 -9.15 17.82
CA ASP A 51 34.98 -7.80 18.12
C ASP A 51 33.93 -6.76 17.67
N GLN A 52 34.08 -5.52 18.14
CA GLN A 52 33.12 -4.44 17.88
C GLN A 52 32.94 -4.15 16.38
N ALA A 53 34.01 -4.18 15.57
CA ALA A 53 33.92 -3.87 14.15
C ALA A 53 33.20 -4.99 13.39
N SER A 54 33.57 -6.25 13.64
CA SER A 54 32.86 -7.41 13.07
C SER A 54 31.39 -7.43 13.50
N THR A 55 31.10 -7.09 14.76
CA THR A 55 29.72 -6.99 15.27
C THR A 55 28.93 -5.93 14.51
N ALA A 56 29.49 -4.73 14.32
CA ALA A 56 28.85 -3.66 13.56
C ALA A 56 28.59 -4.05 12.09
N ILE A 57 29.55 -4.70 11.43
CA ILE A 57 29.40 -5.19 10.05
C ILE A 57 28.27 -6.22 9.95
N LEU A 58 28.21 -7.19 10.88
CA LEU A 58 27.15 -8.21 10.90
C LEU A 58 25.77 -7.59 11.14
N VAL A 59 25.66 -6.61 12.05
CA VAL A 59 24.42 -5.87 12.29
C VAL A 59 24.01 -5.06 11.06
N ALA A 60 24.94 -4.37 10.41
CA ALA A 60 24.67 -3.63 9.19
C ALA A 60 24.19 -4.55 8.05
N LEU A 61 24.83 -5.71 7.88
CA LEU A 61 24.40 -6.70 6.89
C LEU A 61 22.99 -7.23 7.17
N ARG A 62 22.69 -7.54 8.43
CA ARG A 62 21.36 -7.99 8.85
C ARG A 62 20.29 -6.92 8.58
N LEU A 63 20.56 -5.65 8.89
CA LEU A 63 19.65 -4.54 8.59
C LEU A 63 19.42 -4.37 7.09
N ALA A 64 20.47 -4.46 6.28
CA ALA A 64 20.38 -4.37 4.82
C ALA A 64 19.55 -5.52 4.23
N GLN A 65 19.70 -6.75 4.76
CA GLN A 65 18.88 -7.90 4.38
C GLN A 65 17.40 -7.67 4.72
N GLN A 66 17.11 -7.23 5.95
CA GLN A 66 15.74 -6.92 6.38
C GLN A 66 15.09 -5.86 5.47
N THR A 67 15.80 -4.76 5.21
CA THR A 67 15.29 -3.70 4.32
C THR A 67 15.03 -4.21 2.90
N ARG A 68 15.83 -5.17 2.41
CA ARG A 68 15.61 -5.78 1.10
C ARG A 68 14.35 -6.65 1.11
N GLU A 69 14.16 -7.46 2.15
CA GLU A 69 12.96 -8.29 2.31
C GLU A 69 11.70 -7.44 2.41
N ASP A 70 11.73 -6.37 3.21
CA ASP A 70 10.61 -5.46 3.39
C ASP A 70 10.21 -4.79 2.07
N ARG A 71 11.19 -4.35 1.27
CA ARG A 71 10.92 -3.78 -0.06
C ARG A 71 10.25 -4.78 -1.00
N LEU A 72 10.79 -6.00 -1.08
CA LEU A 72 10.19 -7.06 -1.91
C LEU A 72 8.75 -7.37 -1.48
N HIS A 73 8.50 -7.36 -0.18
CA HIS A 73 7.16 -7.58 0.37
C HIS A 73 6.20 -6.45 0.00
N LEU A 74 6.61 -5.19 0.16
CA LEU A 74 5.81 -4.03 -0.22
C LEU A 74 5.53 -3.99 -1.72
N ASP A 75 6.53 -4.22 -2.57
CA ASP A 75 6.36 -4.27 -4.03
C ASP A 75 5.34 -5.34 -4.43
N SER A 76 5.38 -6.51 -3.78
CA SER A 76 4.39 -7.57 -4.00
C SER A 76 2.97 -7.19 -3.53
N GLN A 77 2.85 -6.45 -2.42
CA GLN A 77 1.55 -5.96 -1.95
C GLN A 77 0.97 -4.90 -2.90
N ILE A 78 1.81 -3.98 -3.38
CA ILE A 78 1.43 -2.95 -4.35
C ILE A 78 0.98 -3.60 -5.65
N GLY A 79 1.74 -4.57 -6.17
CA GLY A 79 1.36 -5.30 -7.39
C GLY A 79 -0.02 -5.98 -7.26
N ARG A 80 -0.29 -6.64 -6.12
CA ARG A 80 -1.60 -7.24 -5.84
C ARG A 80 -2.72 -6.20 -5.72
N LEU A 81 -2.43 -5.00 -5.22
CA LEU A 81 -3.42 -3.93 -5.13
C LEU A 81 -3.75 -3.36 -6.52
N VAL A 82 -2.73 -3.16 -7.36
CA VAL A 82 -2.91 -2.72 -8.76
C VAL A 82 -3.74 -3.73 -9.54
N GLU A 83 -3.41 -5.01 -9.46
CA GLU A 83 -4.16 -6.08 -10.13
C GLU A 83 -5.64 -6.11 -9.72
N ARG A 84 -5.94 -5.88 -8.43
CA ARG A 84 -7.33 -5.77 -7.96
C ARG A 84 -8.03 -4.55 -8.51
N ILE A 85 -7.35 -3.41 -8.62
CA ILE A 85 -7.94 -2.19 -9.19
C ILE A 85 -8.28 -2.42 -10.66
N ASP A 86 -7.36 -2.98 -11.44
CA ASP A 86 -7.56 -3.27 -12.87
C ASP A 86 -8.74 -4.24 -13.08
N GLN A 87 -8.79 -5.33 -12.31
CA GLN A 87 -9.91 -6.28 -12.35
C GLN A 87 -11.27 -5.63 -12.04
N ASN A 88 -11.32 -4.73 -11.06
CA ASN A 88 -12.58 -4.04 -10.74
C ASN A 88 -12.98 -3.03 -11.82
N LEU A 89 -12.02 -2.36 -12.47
CA LEU A 89 -12.30 -1.44 -13.58
C LEU A 89 -12.80 -2.16 -14.84
N GLU A 90 -12.26 -3.34 -15.14
CA GLU A 90 -12.75 -4.21 -16.22
C GLU A 90 -14.20 -4.64 -15.95
N LEU A 91 -14.49 -5.10 -14.73
CA LEU A 91 -15.86 -5.50 -14.34
C LEU A 91 -16.89 -4.37 -14.42
N LEU A 92 -16.48 -3.11 -14.17
CA LEU A 92 -17.35 -1.94 -14.32
C LEU A 92 -17.59 -1.60 -15.80
N SER A 93 -16.58 -1.78 -16.65
CA SER A 93 -16.69 -1.53 -18.10
C SER A 93 -17.61 -2.53 -18.80
N ASP A 94 -17.60 -3.79 -18.36
CA ASP A 94 -18.48 -4.84 -18.89
C ASP A 94 -19.96 -4.65 -18.46
N GLN A 95 -20.21 -4.00 -17.32
CA GLN A 95 -21.58 -3.69 -16.86
C GLN A 95 -22.24 -2.59 -17.69
N ASP A 96 -21.49 -1.58 -18.14
CA ASP A 96 -22.00 -0.53 -19.02
C ASP A 96 -22.34 -1.07 -20.43
N ALA A 97 -21.59 -2.06 -20.93
CA ALA A 97 -21.88 -2.68 -22.24
C ALA A 97 -23.16 -3.55 -22.23
N ALA A 98 -23.49 -4.17 -21.09
CA ALA A 98 -24.68 -5.01 -20.95
C ALA A 98 -25.99 -4.20 -20.81
N SER A 99 -25.94 -2.93 -20.40
CA SER A 99 -27.13 -2.11 -20.18
C SER A 99 -27.65 -1.38 -21.44
N VAL A 100 -26.92 -1.40 -22.56
CA VAL A 100 -27.27 -0.66 -23.79
C VAL A 100 -27.96 -1.55 -24.86
N VAL A 101 -27.99 -2.88 -24.67
CA VAL A 101 -28.72 -3.81 -25.56
C VAL A 101 -30.02 -4.26 -24.89
N SER A 102 -31.00 -3.37 -24.77
CA SER A 102 -32.40 -3.76 -24.48
C SER A 102 -33.48 -2.80 -25.00
N ASP A 103 -33.11 -1.69 -25.66
CA ASP A 103 -34.10 -0.77 -26.22
C ASP A 103 -34.03 -0.77 -27.75
N GLN A 104 -34.61 -1.78 -28.40
CA GLN A 104 -34.99 -1.67 -29.81
C GLN A 104 -36.28 -2.45 -30.13
N GLU A 105 -37.33 -1.65 -30.25
CA GLU A 105 -38.50 -1.76 -31.14
C GLU A 105 -39.44 -2.97 -31.01
N SER A 106 -40.62 -2.70 -30.45
CA SER A 106 -41.89 -3.12 -31.06
C SER A 106 -43.02 -2.20 -30.59
N GLU A 107 -43.12 -1.03 -31.23
CA GLU A 107 -44.34 -0.22 -31.24
C GLU A 107 -44.87 -0.17 -32.67
N THR A 108 -45.93 -0.93 -32.95
CA THR A 108 -46.95 -0.57 -33.94
C THR A 108 -48.25 -1.26 -33.56
N THR A 109 -49.16 -0.51 -32.93
CA THR A 109 -50.60 -0.79 -33.01
C THR A 109 -51.08 -0.42 -34.42
N PRO A 110 -52.17 -1.05 -34.89
CA PRO A 110 -53.21 -0.20 -35.44
C PRO A 110 -54.57 -0.54 -34.83
N ASP A 111 -55.22 0.51 -34.34
CA ASP A 111 -56.65 0.56 -34.10
C ASP A 111 -57.42 0.12 -35.36
N THR A 112 -58.35 -0.81 -35.22
CA THR A 112 -59.48 -0.94 -36.14
C THR A 112 -60.72 -1.20 -35.32
N ASP A 113 -61.44 -0.12 -35.08
CA ASP A 113 -62.76 -0.04 -34.51
C ASP A 113 -63.79 -0.67 -35.49
N SER A 114 -64.52 -1.68 -35.05
CA SER A 114 -65.78 -2.16 -35.65
C SER A 114 -66.52 -3.11 -34.68
N ASN A 115 -67.35 -2.53 -33.81
CA ASN A 115 -68.51 -3.19 -33.17
C ASN A 115 -69.64 -3.35 -34.23
N PRO A 116 -70.76 -4.12 -34.07
CA PRO A 116 -71.24 -4.77 -32.84
C PRO A 116 -71.87 -6.17 -32.98
N SER A 117 -71.89 -6.93 -31.88
CA SER A 117 -72.96 -7.91 -31.60
C SER A 117 -72.99 -8.29 -30.12
N ALA A 118 -73.92 -7.70 -29.38
CA ALA A 118 -74.43 -8.24 -28.13
C ALA A 118 -75.44 -9.37 -28.45
N PRO A 119 -75.69 -10.30 -27.52
CA PRO A 119 -76.76 -10.02 -26.58
C PRO A 119 -76.44 -10.36 -25.11
N GLN A 120 -77.13 -9.62 -24.25
CA GLN A 120 -77.20 -9.74 -22.79
C GLN A 120 -77.78 -11.09 -22.35
N ILE A 121 -77.33 -11.60 -21.20
CA ILE A 121 -78.16 -12.47 -20.34
C ILE A 121 -77.95 -12.06 -18.87
N PRO A 122 -79.03 -11.77 -18.13
CA PRO A 122 -78.98 -11.41 -16.71
C PRO A 122 -79.04 -12.66 -15.82
N PHE A 123 -78.49 -12.58 -14.61
CA PHE A 123 -79.14 -12.84 -13.30
C PHE A 123 -78.11 -12.67 -12.19
#